data_AF-A0AAE0QIF3-F1
#
_entry.id   AF-A0AAE0QIF3-F1
#
_cell.length_a   1.000
_cell.length_b   1.000
_cell.length_c   1.000
_cell.angle_alpha   90.00
_cell.angle_beta   90.00
_cell.angle_gamma   90.00
#
_symmetry.space_group_name_H-M   'P 1'
#
loop_
_entity.id
_entity.type
_entity.pdbx_description
1 polymer ?
#
loop_
_entity_poly.entity_id
_entity_poly.type
_entity_poly.pdbx_seq_one_letter_code
_entity_poly.pdbx_strand_id
1 'polypeptide(L)'
;MYADMECTDEEYTDVECTDKECTESTDKECTECTAMKCTECTAMKCTECTDVECTDKVCTECTDVKCTECTAMKCTECTDVECTDKVCTECTDVKCTECTDVKCTECTDKECTECTDVKCTECTDVKCTECTDKECTESTDVECTDKECTECADVECTECTDVECTDKECTECADVECTECTDVECTECTDKECTECTDVKCTECTDKECTECTDVKCTECTDVKCTECTDKECTECTDVKCTECTDKECTESTDVECTDKECTECADVECTECTDVECTDKECTECADVECTECTDVECTECTDKECTECTDVKCTECTDKECTECTDVKCTECTDKECTECADVECTDKECTECTDVKCTECTDKECTECTDVECTECTDEACTDKEARELEKLQD
;
A
#
# COMPACT_ATOMS: atom_id res chain seq x y z
N MET A 1 -51.79 34.56 -16.92
CA MET A 1 -51.84 34.49 -18.39
C MET A 1 -50.40 34.64 -18.84
N TYR A 2 -49.69 33.52 -18.79
CA TYR A 2 -48.32 33.44 -19.27
C TYR A 2 -48.41 33.25 -20.78
N ALA A 3 -47.72 34.10 -21.53
CA ALA A 3 -47.58 33.91 -22.96
C ALA A 3 -46.35 33.04 -23.15
N ASP A 4 -46.53 31.83 -23.68
CA ASP A 4 -45.47 31.09 -24.36
C ASP A 4 -44.86 32.02 -25.41
N MET A 5 -43.63 32.45 -25.19
CA MET A 5 -42.88 33.24 -26.16
C MET A 5 -41.88 32.29 -26.80
N GLU A 6 -42.23 31.76 -27.98
CA GLU A 6 -41.27 31.12 -28.86
C GLU A 6 -40.15 32.13 -29.14
N CYS A 7 -38.98 31.94 -28.55
CA CYS A 7 -37.78 32.70 -28.86
C CYS A 7 -37.31 32.29 -30.25
N THR A 8 -37.73 33.02 -31.28
CA THR A 8 -37.16 32.89 -32.63
C THR A 8 -35.78 33.53 -32.69
N ASP A 9 -34.83 32.83 -33.30
CA ASP A 9 -33.46 33.25 -33.62
C ASP A 9 -33.37 34.72 -34.08
N GLU A 10 -32.90 35.60 -33.20
CA GLU A 10 -32.32 36.87 -33.61
C GLU A 10 -30.96 37.00 -32.92
N GLU A 11 -29.90 37.10 -33.74
CA GLU A 11 -28.54 37.43 -33.30
C GLU A 11 -28.56 38.75 -32.51
N TYR A 12 -28.43 38.68 -31.18
CA TYR A 12 -28.26 39.83 -30.32
C TYR A 12 -27.00 39.67 -29.48
N THR A 13 -25.96 40.40 -29.85
CA THR A 13 -24.79 40.64 -28.99
C THR A 13 -25.17 41.69 -27.93
N ASP A 14 -24.91 41.38 -26.65
CA ASP A 14 -25.22 42.16 -25.42
C ASP A 14 -26.68 42.10 -24.92
N VAL A 15 -27.09 40.96 -24.35
CA VAL A 15 -28.36 40.81 -23.63
C VAL A 15 -28.12 40.41 -22.18
N GLU A 16 -28.44 41.29 -21.23
CA GLU A 16 -28.67 40.91 -19.82
C GLU A 16 -29.95 40.08 -19.74
N CYS A 17 -29.86 38.82 -19.30
CA CYS A 17 -31.02 37.94 -19.13
C CYS A 17 -31.43 37.87 -17.66
N THR A 18 -32.46 38.64 -17.30
CA THR A 18 -33.12 38.60 -15.98
C THR A 18 -34.47 37.91 -16.08
N ASP A 19 -34.73 36.94 -15.20
CA ASP A 19 -36.02 36.24 -15.00
C ASP A 19 -36.67 35.64 -16.27
N LYS A 20 -35.94 34.78 -17.01
CA LYS A 20 -36.48 34.11 -18.22
C LYS A 20 -36.83 32.64 -17.96
N GLU A 21 -38.09 32.26 -18.25
CA GLU A 21 -38.52 30.87 -18.42
C GLU A 21 -38.52 30.53 -19.93
N CYS A 22 -37.80 29.48 -20.35
CA CYS A 22 -37.71 29.04 -21.75
C CYS A 22 -37.89 27.52 -21.84
N THR A 23 -38.76 27.01 -22.71
CA THR A 23 -38.91 25.56 -22.91
C THR A 23 -37.78 24.95 -23.73
N GLU A 24 -37.30 25.68 -24.74
CA GLU A 24 -36.20 25.24 -25.62
C GLU A 24 -35.43 26.49 -26.07
N SER A 25 -34.10 26.47 -26.04
CA SER A 25 -33.29 27.53 -26.66
C SER A 25 -32.04 26.98 -27.33
N THR A 26 -31.80 27.43 -28.56
CA THR A 26 -30.60 27.12 -29.36
C THR A 26 -29.78 28.40 -29.52
N ASP A 27 -28.45 28.29 -29.42
CA ASP A 27 -27.46 29.34 -29.72
C ASP A 27 -27.69 30.72 -29.06
N LYS A 28 -27.71 30.77 -27.72
CA LYS A 28 -27.79 32.05 -26.97
C LYS A 28 -26.42 32.54 -26.51
N GLU A 29 -26.05 33.76 -26.92
CA GLU A 29 -24.96 34.52 -26.30
C GLU A 29 -25.52 35.48 -25.25
N CYS A 30 -25.03 35.39 -24.01
CA CYS A 30 -25.47 36.19 -22.88
C CYS A 30 -24.24 36.67 -22.12
N THR A 31 -24.14 37.95 -21.77
CA THR A 31 -22.99 38.45 -21.00
C THR A 31 -23.20 38.19 -19.51
N GLU A 32 -24.41 38.45 -19.00
CA GLU A 32 -24.80 38.27 -17.60
C GLU A 32 -26.21 37.68 -17.52
N CYS A 33 -26.35 36.57 -16.80
CA CYS A 33 -27.62 35.90 -16.55
C CYS A 33 -27.81 35.70 -15.04
N THR A 34 -28.81 36.34 -14.46
CA THR A 34 -29.05 36.33 -13.01
C THR A 34 -30.13 35.35 -12.56
N ALA A 35 -30.97 34.89 -13.49
CA ALA A 35 -31.96 33.82 -13.25
C ALA A 35 -32.51 33.30 -14.59
N MET A 36 -32.25 32.02 -14.91
CA MET A 36 -32.80 31.36 -16.09
C MET A 36 -33.33 29.98 -15.74
N LYS A 37 -34.60 29.73 -16.05
CA LYS A 37 -35.20 28.40 -16.01
C LYS A 37 -35.35 27.89 -17.43
N CYS A 38 -34.62 26.83 -17.81
CA CYS A 38 -34.70 26.27 -19.15
C CYS A 38 -34.82 24.74 -19.14
N THR A 39 -35.81 24.19 -19.84
CA THR A 39 -35.92 22.72 -19.91
C THR A 39 -34.84 22.09 -20.78
N GLU A 40 -34.52 22.69 -21.94
CA GLU A 40 -33.47 22.21 -22.85
C GLU A 40 -32.70 23.38 -23.47
N CYS A 41 -31.38 23.44 -23.24
CA CYS A 41 -30.48 24.45 -23.79
C CYS A 41 -29.30 23.80 -24.52
N THR A 42 -29.32 23.84 -25.84
CA THR A 42 -28.35 23.13 -26.70
C THR A 42 -27.01 23.84 -26.88
N ALA A 43 -26.98 25.17 -26.71
CA ALA A 43 -25.74 25.96 -26.72
C ALA A 43 -25.97 27.32 -26.07
N MET A 44 -25.28 27.59 -24.96
CA MET A 44 -25.21 28.91 -24.35
C MET A 44 -23.74 29.33 -24.16
N LYS A 45 -23.44 30.58 -24.50
CA LYS A 45 -22.20 31.25 -24.08
C LYS A 45 -22.57 32.29 -23.03
N CYS A 46 -22.05 32.14 -21.81
CA CYS A 46 -22.39 33.00 -20.68
C CYS A 46 -21.12 33.39 -19.92
N THR A 47 -20.82 34.69 -19.80
CA THR A 47 -19.63 35.10 -19.03
C THR A 47 -19.89 35.10 -17.52
N GLU A 48 -21.08 35.48 -17.07
CA GLU A 48 -21.46 35.42 -15.64
C GLU A 48 -22.89 34.87 -15.51
N CYS A 49 -23.06 33.75 -14.79
CA CYS A 49 -24.32 33.05 -14.71
C CYS A 49 -24.64 32.64 -13.26
N THR A 50 -25.56 33.35 -12.61
CA THR A 50 -26.06 33.03 -11.26
C THR A 50 -27.48 32.46 -11.34
N ASP A 51 -27.77 31.46 -10.50
CA ASP A 51 -29.10 30.85 -10.32
C ASP A 51 -29.75 30.32 -11.62
N VAL A 52 -29.04 29.44 -12.33
CA VAL A 52 -29.55 28.76 -13.54
C VAL A 52 -30.12 27.39 -13.18
N GLU A 53 -31.41 27.17 -13.45
CA GLU A 53 -32.08 25.86 -13.33
C GLU A 53 -32.31 25.28 -14.74
N CYS A 54 -31.61 24.20 -15.09
CA CYS A 54 -31.78 23.52 -16.38
C CYS A 54 -31.81 22.00 -16.22
N THR A 55 -32.63 21.30 -17.01
CA THR A 55 -32.64 19.82 -17.00
C THR A 55 -31.47 19.25 -17.81
N ASP A 56 -31.20 19.79 -19.00
CA ASP A 56 -30.03 19.43 -19.81
C ASP A 56 -29.40 20.71 -20.39
N LYS A 57 -28.13 20.96 -20.05
CA LYS A 57 -27.38 22.14 -20.56
C LYS A 57 -26.08 21.73 -21.23
N VAL A 58 -25.86 22.23 -22.44
CA VAL A 58 -24.54 22.23 -23.10
C VAL A 58 -24.05 23.68 -23.16
N CYS A 59 -23.00 23.98 -22.39
CA CYS A 59 -22.34 25.28 -22.38
C CYS A 59 -20.97 25.12 -23.07
N THR A 60 -20.64 25.97 -24.04
CA THR A 60 -19.31 25.87 -24.67
C THR A 60 -18.23 26.57 -23.86
N GLU A 61 -18.56 27.72 -23.24
CA GLU A 61 -17.63 28.54 -22.45
C GLU A 61 -18.43 29.26 -21.35
N CYS A 62 -17.96 29.16 -20.10
CA CYS A 62 -18.58 29.88 -18.97
C CYS A 62 -17.64 30.18 -17.80
N THR A 63 -17.86 31.31 -17.14
CA THR A 63 -17.15 31.72 -15.91
C THR A 63 -18.19 32.00 -14.82
N ASP A 64 -17.84 31.77 -13.54
CA ASP A 64 -18.68 32.06 -12.37
C ASP A 64 -20.09 31.45 -12.48
N VAL A 65 -20.17 30.12 -12.61
CA VAL A 65 -21.46 29.42 -12.73
C VAL A 65 -21.85 28.75 -11.42
N LYS A 66 -22.93 29.25 -10.81
CA LYS A 66 -23.59 28.57 -9.68
C LYS A 66 -24.87 27.89 -10.18
N CYS A 67 -24.88 26.56 -10.19
CA CYS A 67 -25.97 25.76 -10.71
C CYS A 67 -26.49 24.82 -9.62
N THR A 68 -27.63 25.15 -9.02
CA THR A 68 -28.13 24.46 -7.81
C THR A 68 -29.14 23.35 -8.11
N GLU A 69 -29.68 23.25 -9.32
CA GLU A 69 -30.69 22.25 -9.71
C GLU A 69 -30.50 21.80 -11.18
N CYS A 70 -29.29 21.39 -11.56
CA CYS A 70 -29.05 20.86 -12.90
C CYS A 70 -28.71 19.38 -12.85
N THR A 71 -29.51 18.58 -13.56
CA THR A 71 -29.34 17.12 -13.66
C THR A 71 -28.21 16.71 -14.58
N ALA A 72 -27.78 17.57 -15.51
CA ALA A 72 -26.58 17.34 -16.33
C ALA A 72 -26.06 18.64 -16.95
N MET A 73 -24.86 19.07 -16.56
CA MET A 73 -24.14 20.17 -17.20
C MET A 73 -22.96 19.64 -18.01
N LYS A 74 -22.98 19.86 -19.33
CA LYS A 74 -21.82 19.61 -20.21
C LYS A 74 -21.11 20.91 -20.52
N CYS A 75 -19.84 21.02 -20.15
CA CYS A 75 -19.01 22.18 -20.49
C CYS A 75 -17.74 21.79 -21.23
N THR A 76 -17.41 22.57 -22.27
CA THR A 76 -16.13 22.44 -22.94
C THR A 76 -15.06 23.20 -22.15
N GLU A 77 -15.23 24.50 -21.92
CA GLU A 77 -14.32 25.33 -21.13
C GLU A 77 -15.08 26.01 -19.97
N CYS A 78 -14.63 25.87 -18.72
CA CYS A 78 -15.23 26.61 -17.61
C CYS A 78 -14.30 26.94 -16.43
N THR A 79 -14.62 28.03 -15.74
CA THR A 79 -13.91 28.48 -14.52
C THR A 79 -14.93 28.81 -13.43
N ASP A 80 -14.62 28.49 -12.17
CA ASP A 80 -15.45 28.78 -10.99
C ASP A 80 -16.88 28.22 -11.13
N VAL A 81 -17.01 26.89 -11.11
CA VAL A 81 -18.31 26.22 -11.29
C VAL A 81 -18.73 25.41 -10.08
N GLU A 82 -19.91 25.72 -9.54
CA GLU A 82 -20.62 24.93 -8.53
C GLU A 82 -21.81 24.20 -9.17
N CYS A 83 -21.84 22.86 -9.14
CA CYS A 83 -22.94 22.08 -9.74
C CYS A 83 -23.18 20.71 -9.09
N THR A 84 -24.35 20.14 -9.37
CA THR A 84 -24.85 18.86 -8.85
C THR A 84 -24.62 17.65 -9.78
N ASP A 85 -24.35 17.81 -11.08
CA ASP A 85 -23.97 16.70 -11.99
C ASP A 85 -23.25 17.29 -13.22
N LYS A 86 -22.05 16.79 -13.57
CA LYS A 86 -21.15 17.49 -14.51
C LYS A 86 -20.36 16.58 -15.44
N VAL A 87 -20.27 16.98 -16.69
CA VAL A 87 -19.24 16.53 -17.64
C VAL A 87 -18.46 17.74 -18.14
N CYS A 88 -17.19 17.86 -17.78
CA CYS A 88 -16.29 18.92 -18.26
C CYS A 88 -15.13 18.39 -19.07
N THR A 89 -14.67 19.18 -20.03
CA THR A 89 -13.56 18.82 -20.92
C THR A 89 -12.28 19.59 -20.62
N GLU A 90 -12.38 20.87 -20.27
CA GLU A 90 -11.29 21.71 -19.80
C GLU A 90 -11.86 22.63 -18.70
N CYS A 91 -11.34 22.55 -17.47
CA CYS A 91 -11.88 23.36 -16.39
C CYS A 91 -10.88 23.75 -15.29
N THR A 92 -11.19 24.84 -14.60
CA THR A 92 -10.43 25.33 -13.45
C THR A 92 -11.39 25.67 -12.32
N ASP A 93 -11.04 25.38 -11.07
CA ASP A 93 -11.84 25.71 -9.89
C ASP A 93 -13.26 25.10 -9.97
N VAL A 94 -13.34 23.77 -10.04
CA VAL A 94 -14.62 23.04 -10.12
C VAL A 94 -15.01 22.52 -8.76
N LYS A 95 -16.17 22.93 -8.27
CA LYS A 95 -16.77 22.43 -7.03
C LYS A 95 -18.06 21.65 -7.33
N CYS A 96 -18.07 20.38 -6.97
CA CYS A 96 -19.19 19.47 -7.11
C CYS A 96 -19.71 19.11 -5.71
N THR A 97 -21.02 19.13 -5.51
CA THR A 97 -21.64 18.81 -4.21
C THR A 97 -22.90 17.99 -4.44
N GLU A 98 -23.10 16.91 -3.68
CA GLU A 98 -24.27 16.01 -3.80
C GLU A 98 -24.48 15.49 -5.25
N CYS A 99 -23.41 14.99 -5.90
CA CYS A 99 -23.44 14.58 -7.31
C CYS A 99 -23.55 13.06 -7.49
N THR A 100 -24.16 12.63 -8.60
CA THR A 100 -24.22 11.19 -8.94
C THR A 100 -23.21 10.81 -10.02
N ASP A 101 -22.90 11.70 -10.94
CA ASP A 101 -21.95 11.45 -12.03
C ASP A 101 -21.08 12.69 -12.27
N VAL A 102 -19.78 12.62 -11.96
CA VAL A 102 -18.85 13.74 -12.19
C VAL A 102 -17.70 13.32 -13.07
N LYS A 103 -17.74 13.69 -14.35
CA LYS A 103 -16.64 13.46 -15.29
C LYS A 103 -15.90 14.75 -15.63
N CYS A 104 -14.60 14.79 -15.37
CA CYS A 104 -13.73 15.87 -15.83
C CYS A 104 -12.57 15.32 -16.65
N THR A 105 -12.35 15.92 -17.81
CA THR A 105 -11.09 15.83 -18.57
C THR A 105 -10.37 17.18 -18.38
N GLU A 106 -9.03 17.17 -18.29
CA GLU A 106 -8.16 18.35 -18.15
C GLU A 106 -8.68 19.40 -17.13
N CYS A 107 -8.63 19.07 -15.84
CA CYS A 107 -9.08 19.96 -14.76
C CYS A 107 -7.94 20.38 -13.83
N THR A 108 -7.95 21.63 -13.37
CA THR A 108 -7.14 22.08 -12.23
C THR A 108 -8.06 22.50 -11.09
N ASP A 109 -7.69 22.14 -9.85
CA ASP A 109 -8.44 22.48 -8.63
C ASP A 109 -9.88 21.95 -8.66
N LYS A 110 -10.05 20.62 -8.55
CA LYS A 110 -11.37 19.96 -8.48
C LYS A 110 -11.68 19.57 -7.05
N GLU A 111 -12.79 20.06 -6.50
CA GLU A 111 -13.33 19.66 -5.20
C GLU A 111 -14.68 18.95 -5.41
N CYS A 112 -14.79 17.69 -4.99
CA CYS A 112 -16.05 16.96 -4.96
C CYS A 112 -16.44 16.65 -3.51
N THR A 113 -17.70 16.85 -3.16
CA THR A 113 -18.23 16.58 -1.82
C THR A 113 -19.52 15.77 -1.95
N GLU A 114 -19.65 14.66 -1.23
CA GLU A 114 -20.85 13.81 -1.26
C GLU A 114 -21.20 13.36 -2.70
N CYS A 115 -20.22 12.85 -3.45
CA CYS A 115 -20.38 12.50 -4.88
C CYS A 115 -20.21 11.00 -5.15
N THR A 116 -21.04 10.44 -6.02
CA THR A 116 -20.87 9.09 -6.58
C THR A 116 -20.26 9.19 -7.99
N ASP A 117 -19.57 8.14 -8.44
CA ASP A 117 -19.02 7.98 -9.80
C ASP A 117 -18.20 9.20 -10.26
N VAL A 118 -17.08 9.46 -9.57
CA VAL A 118 -16.18 10.59 -9.90
C VAL A 118 -15.07 10.11 -10.82
N LYS A 119 -15.09 10.55 -12.08
CA LYS A 119 -14.05 10.24 -13.09
C LYS A 119 -13.22 11.47 -13.45
N CYS A 120 -11.91 11.36 -13.30
CA CYS A 120 -10.93 12.39 -13.60
C CYS A 120 -9.87 11.87 -14.58
N THR A 121 -9.55 12.66 -15.61
CA THR A 121 -8.49 12.33 -16.58
C THR A 121 -7.66 13.58 -16.82
N GLU A 122 -6.34 13.47 -16.72
CA GLU A 122 -5.39 14.59 -16.91
C GLU A 122 -5.68 15.76 -15.94
N CYS A 123 -5.95 15.46 -14.66
CA CYS A 123 -6.31 16.46 -13.66
C CYS A 123 -5.17 16.79 -12.69
N THR A 124 -5.17 18.01 -12.14
CA THR A 124 -4.28 18.46 -11.06
C THR A 124 -5.11 18.94 -9.88
N ASP A 125 -4.69 18.61 -8.65
CA ASP A 125 -5.35 19.00 -7.40
C ASP A 125 -6.80 18.48 -7.32
N VAL A 126 -6.97 17.15 -7.29
CA VAL A 126 -8.28 16.49 -7.21
C VAL A 126 -8.59 16.10 -5.78
N LYS A 127 -9.42 16.90 -5.12
CA LYS A 127 -9.92 16.65 -3.77
C LYS A 127 -11.33 16.05 -3.79
N CYS A 128 -11.48 14.87 -3.21
CA CYS A 128 -12.77 14.22 -3.01
C CYS A 128 -13.06 14.05 -1.52
N THR A 129 -14.29 14.36 -1.11
CA THR A 129 -14.77 14.22 0.25
C THR A 129 -16.11 13.52 0.25
N GLU A 130 -16.25 12.43 0.99
CA GLU A 130 -17.46 11.60 1.09
C GLU A 130 -17.91 11.11 -0.29
N CYS A 131 -16.96 10.58 -1.06
CA CYS A 131 -17.22 10.13 -2.43
C CYS A 131 -17.15 8.61 -2.56
N THR A 132 -17.91 8.03 -3.49
CA THR A 132 -17.82 6.61 -3.84
C THR A 132 -17.48 6.45 -5.32
N ASP A 133 -16.79 5.37 -5.67
CA ASP A 133 -16.42 5.03 -7.05
C ASP A 133 -15.58 6.14 -7.71
N LYS A 134 -14.38 6.39 -7.17
CA LYS A 134 -13.45 7.39 -7.72
C LYS A 134 -12.47 6.73 -8.67
N GLU A 135 -12.43 7.22 -9.91
CA GLU A 135 -11.42 6.84 -10.91
C GLU A 135 -10.60 8.08 -11.31
N CYS A 136 -9.29 8.02 -11.12
CA CYS A 136 -8.33 9.03 -11.58
C CYS A 136 -7.31 8.41 -12.54
N THR A 137 -7.11 9.04 -13.70
CA THR A 137 -6.10 8.64 -14.68
C THR A 137 -5.20 9.83 -15.02
N GLU A 138 -3.88 9.61 -15.13
CA GLU A 138 -2.88 10.62 -15.51
C GLU A 138 -3.00 11.91 -14.66
N SER A 139 -3.22 11.77 -13.34
CA SER A 139 -3.53 12.89 -12.45
C SER A 139 -2.43 13.17 -11.43
N THR A 140 -2.37 14.40 -10.94
CA THR A 140 -1.40 14.84 -9.92
C THR A 140 -2.14 15.39 -8.70
N ASP A 141 -1.64 15.10 -7.49
CA ASP A 141 -2.20 15.55 -6.21
C ASP A 141 -3.66 15.08 -6.04
N VAL A 142 -3.85 13.77 -5.89
CA VAL A 142 -5.16 13.14 -5.73
C VAL A 142 -5.42 12.89 -4.24
N GLU A 143 -6.26 13.71 -3.63
CA GLU A 143 -6.67 13.57 -2.23
C GLU A 143 -8.08 12.97 -2.11
N CYS A 144 -8.24 11.99 -1.21
CA CYS A 144 -9.50 11.46 -0.73
C CYS A 144 -9.56 11.61 0.80
N THR A 145 -10.57 12.31 1.32
CA THR A 145 -10.72 12.54 2.77
C THR A 145 -12.19 12.44 3.20
N ASP A 146 -12.52 11.63 4.22
CA ASP A 146 -13.89 11.47 4.71
C ASP A 146 -14.05 11.95 6.16
N LYS A 147 -14.53 13.19 6.33
CA LYS A 147 -14.59 13.79 7.67
C LYS A 147 -15.71 13.27 8.58
N GLU A 148 -16.83 12.79 8.05
CA GLU A 148 -17.95 12.28 8.86
C GLU A 148 -18.68 11.05 8.23
N CYS A 149 -18.17 10.49 7.12
CA CYS A 149 -18.79 9.35 6.46
C CYS A 149 -18.35 8.01 7.06
N THR A 150 -19.14 6.96 6.81
CA THR A 150 -18.85 5.60 7.31
C THR A 150 -18.01 4.80 6.31
N GLU A 151 -17.98 5.19 5.03
CA GLU A 151 -17.36 4.41 3.94
C GLU A 151 -16.98 5.34 2.76
N CYS A 152 -15.70 5.37 2.37
CA CYS A 152 -15.25 5.76 1.03
C CYS A 152 -15.02 4.44 0.29
N ALA A 153 -15.93 4.07 -0.61
CA ALA A 153 -15.87 2.81 -1.35
C ALA A 153 -15.22 3.04 -2.71
N ASP A 154 -14.18 2.25 -2.99
CA ASP A 154 -13.55 2.05 -4.29
C ASP A 154 -12.82 3.31 -4.84
N VAL A 155 -11.50 3.34 -4.65
CA VAL A 155 -10.59 4.35 -5.23
C VAL A 155 -9.65 3.67 -6.21
N GLU A 156 -9.79 3.99 -7.50
CA GLU A 156 -8.91 3.51 -8.57
C GLU A 156 -8.06 4.67 -9.12
N CYS A 157 -6.73 4.52 -9.07
CA CYS A 157 -5.77 5.49 -9.59
C CYS A 157 -4.82 4.81 -10.59
N THR A 158 -4.63 5.43 -11.76
CA THR A 158 -3.71 4.95 -12.80
C THR A 158 -2.81 6.08 -13.29
N GLU A 159 -1.50 5.83 -13.34
CA GLU A 159 -0.49 6.81 -13.80
C GLU A 159 -0.55 8.14 -13.00
N CYS A 160 -0.76 8.06 -11.68
CA CYS A 160 -0.91 9.23 -10.81
C CYS A 160 0.39 9.59 -10.06
N THR A 161 0.58 10.88 -9.78
CA THR A 161 1.62 11.39 -8.87
C THR A 161 0.95 11.90 -7.60
N ASP A 162 1.43 11.46 -6.43
CA ASP A 162 0.89 11.81 -5.10
C ASP A 162 -0.59 11.43 -4.92
N VAL A 163 -0.85 10.21 -4.44
CA VAL A 163 -2.19 9.72 -4.06
C VAL A 163 -2.27 9.62 -2.55
N GLU A 164 -3.09 10.47 -1.93
CA GLU A 164 -3.31 10.49 -0.49
C GLU A 164 -4.76 10.13 -0.14
N CYS A 165 -4.94 9.04 0.59
CA CYS A 165 -6.20 8.66 1.25
C CYS A 165 -6.02 8.84 2.76
N THR A 166 -6.38 10.02 3.29
CA THR A 166 -6.14 10.37 4.69
C THR A 166 -7.42 10.69 5.44
N ASP A 167 -7.60 10.09 6.62
CA ASP A 167 -8.43 10.69 7.67
C ASP A 167 -7.92 10.36 9.08
N LYS A 168 -8.33 11.18 10.07
CA LYS A 168 -8.08 11.01 11.51
C LYS A 168 -9.33 10.65 12.31
N GLU A 169 -10.53 10.78 11.75
CA GLU A 169 -11.80 10.45 12.44
C GLU A 169 -12.78 9.61 11.60
N CYS A 170 -12.35 9.08 10.45
CA CYS A 170 -13.12 8.12 9.63
C CYS A 170 -12.91 6.67 10.10
N THR A 171 -13.63 5.71 9.51
CA THR A 171 -13.71 4.31 9.96
C THR A 171 -13.60 3.36 8.76
N GLU A 172 -12.52 3.42 7.96
CA GLU A 172 -12.18 2.52 6.83
C GLU A 172 -12.53 3.05 5.40
N CYS A 173 -11.53 3.11 4.50
CA CYS A 173 -11.77 2.96 3.04
C CYS A 173 -11.97 1.47 2.74
N ALA A 174 -12.89 1.10 1.85
CA ALA A 174 -13.06 -0.33 1.51
C ALA A 174 -11.87 -0.80 0.65
N ASP A 175 -11.82 -0.38 -0.61
CA ASP A 175 -10.85 -0.86 -1.59
C ASP A 175 -10.07 0.32 -2.22
N VAL A 176 -8.74 0.22 -2.25
CA VAL A 176 -7.85 1.17 -2.92
C VAL A 176 -6.96 0.44 -3.93
N GLU A 177 -7.16 0.70 -5.21
CA GLU A 177 -6.36 0.14 -6.30
C GLU A 177 -5.51 1.25 -6.95
N CYS A 178 -4.19 1.05 -7.01
CA CYS A 178 -3.24 1.98 -7.62
C CYS A 178 -2.32 1.27 -8.61
N THR A 179 -2.19 1.81 -9.82
CA THR A 179 -1.31 1.28 -10.87
C THR A 179 -0.40 2.39 -11.41
N GLU A 180 0.91 2.12 -11.53
CA GLU A 180 1.91 3.04 -12.08
C GLU A 180 1.95 4.40 -11.34
N CYS A 181 1.83 4.38 -10.01
CA CYS A 181 1.83 5.59 -9.17
C CYS A 181 3.22 5.88 -8.56
N THR A 182 3.54 7.17 -8.32
CA THR A 182 4.79 7.51 -7.61
C THR A 182 4.63 7.28 -6.11
N ASP A 183 3.76 8.04 -5.45
CA ASP A 183 3.56 7.99 -4.00
C ASP A 183 2.10 7.61 -3.69
N VAL A 184 1.88 6.62 -2.82
CA VAL A 184 0.55 6.17 -2.39
C VAL A 184 0.48 6.03 -0.87
N GLU A 185 -0.13 7.02 -0.19
CA GLU A 185 -0.37 6.99 1.25
C GLU A 185 -1.83 6.66 1.57
N CYS A 186 -2.04 5.69 2.47
CA CYS A 186 -3.35 5.37 3.02
C CYS A 186 -3.27 5.25 4.55
N THR A 187 -4.19 5.92 5.26
CA THR A 187 -4.24 5.80 6.73
C THR A 187 -4.98 4.55 7.17
N GLU A 188 -6.19 4.31 6.67
CA GLU A 188 -7.08 3.22 7.13
C GLU A 188 -7.83 2.65 5.92
N CYS A 189 -7.65 1.36 5.64
CA CYS A 189 -8.36 0.67 4.55
C CYS A 189 -8.62 -0.80 4.84
N THR A 190 -9.63 -1.39 4.21
CA THR A 190 -9.82 -2.85 4.24
C THR A 190 -8.82 -3.48 3.31
N ASP A 191 -8.92 -3.18 2.01
CA ASP A 191 -8.09 -3.76 0.95
C ASP A 191 -7.30 -2.67 0.23
N LYS A 192 -5.99 -2.86 0.06
CA LYS A 192 -5.12 -1.98 -0.73
C LYS A 192 -4.26 -2.78 -1.70
N GLU A 193 -4.51 -2.59 -3.00
CA GLU A 193 -3.71 -3.18 -4.08
C GLU A 193 -2.87 -2.10 -4.78
N CYS A 194 -1.56 -2.32 -4.89
CA CYS A 194 -0.63 -1.43 -5.59
C CYS A 194 0.22 -2.23 -6.58
N THR A 195 0.29 -1.76 -7.83
CA THR A 195 1.09 -2.37 -8.90
C THR A 195 2.00 -1.32 -9.55
N GLU A 196 3.28 -1.63 -9.70
CA GLU A 196 4.28 -0.77 -10.34
C GLU A 196 4.39 0.62 -9.68
N CYS A 197 4.41 0.67 -8.34
CA CYS A 197 4.48 1.92 -7.57
C CYS A 197 5.89 2.22 -7.04
N THR A 198 6.25 3.49 -6.82
CA THR A 198 7.54 3.81 -6.18
C THR A 198 7.45 3.66 -4.67
N ASP A 199 6.61 4.46 -4.00
CA ASP A 199 6.48 4.54 -2.56
C ASP A 199 5.05 4.20 -2.12
N VAL A 200 4.88 3.17 -1.28
CA VAL A 200 3.55 2.73 -0.80
C VAL A 200 3.50 2.66 0.72
N LYS A 201 2.84 3.64 1.34
CA LYS A 201 2.64 3.71 2.79
C LYS A 201 1.22 3.34 3.20
N CYS A 202 1.09 2.53 4.24
CA CYS A 202 -0.18 2.18 4.87
C CYS A 202 -0.07 2.17 6.39
N THR A 203 -1.04 2.74 7.11
CA THR A 203 -0.98 2.86 8.59
C THR A 203 -1.88 1.89 9.34
N GLU A 204 -3.02 1.52 8.79
CA GLU A 204 -3.94 0.51 9.33
C GLU A 204 -4.63 -0.16 8.14
N CYS A 205 -4.50 -1.48 8.00
CA CYS A 205 -5.06 -2.21 6.87
C CYS A 205 -5.45 -3.64 7.22
N THR A 206 -6.54 -4.15 6.62
CA THR A 206 -6.81 -5.59 6.70
C THR A 206 -5.89 -6.33 5.73
N ASP A 207 -6.01 -6.10 4.43
CA ASP A 207 -5.25 -6.79 3.38
C ASP A 207 -4.50 -5.80 2.47
N LYS A 208 -3.16 -5.87 2.46
CA LYS A 208 -2.33 -5.09 1.54
C LYS A 208 -1.60 -6.00 0.56
N GLU A 209 -1.82 -5.79 -0.74
CA GLU A 209 -1.08 -6.44 -1.81
C GLU A 209 -0.23 -5.43 -2.60
N CYS A 210 1.06 -5.70 -2.77
CA CYS A 210 1.99 -4.88 -3.54
C CYS A 210 2.77 -5.73 -4.55
N THR A 211 2.80 -5.30 -5.81
CA THR A 211 3.50 -5.98 -6.90
C THR A 211 4.41 -4.98 -7.61
N GLU A 212 5.70 -5.32 -7.74
CA GLU A 212 6.70 -4.47 -8.41
C GLU A 212 6.77 -3.05 -7.80
N CYS A 213 6.96 -2.96 -6.48
CA CYS A 213 7.08 -1.67 -5.78
C CYS A 213 8.53 -1.37 -5.37
N THR A 214 8.93 -0.11 -5.23
CA THR A 214 10.29 0.18 -4.70
C THR A 214 10.29 0.07 -3.18
N ASP A 215 9.50 0.91 -2.51
CA ASP A 215 9.47 1.05 -1.05
C ASP A 215 8.04 0.79 -0.52
N VAL A 216 7.92 -0.13 0.44
CA VAL A 216 6.62 -0.52 1.04
C VAL A 216 6.68 -0.40 2.55
N LYS A 217 5.93 0.56 3.11
CA LYS A 217 5.81 0.75 4.56
C LYS A 217 4.41 0.41 5.07
N CYS A 218 4.33 -0.39 6.12
CA CYS A 218 3.09 -0.83 6.75
C CYS A 218 3.19 -0.68 8.28
N THR A 219 2.11 -0.20 8.88
CA THR A 219 1.90 -0.19 10.33
C THR A 219 0.54 -0.83 10.59
N GLU A 220 0.38 -1.56 11.70
CA GLU A 220 -0.90 -2.11 12.17
C GLU A 220 -1.74 -2.80 11.06
N CYS A 221 -1.15 -3.78 10.35
CA CYS A 221 -1.83 -4.50 9.26
C CYS A 221 -2.18 -5.96 9.64
N THR A 222 -3.29 -6.50 9.13
CA THR A 222 -3.57 -7.94 9.32
C THR A 222 -2.72 -8.77 8.36
N ASP A 223 -2.82 -8.52 7.06
CA ASP A 223 -2.15 -9.28 6.01
C ASP A 223 -1.37 -8.34 5.08
N VAL A 224 -0.07 -8.60 4.90
CA VAL A 224 0.80 -7.81 4.00
C VAL A 224 1.56 -8.71 3.04
N LYS A 225 1.13 -8.72 1.78
CA LYS A 225 1.76 -9.50 0.70
C LYS A 225 2.50 -8.60 -0.28
N CYS A 226 3.79 -8.86 -0.46
CA CYS A 226 4.60 -8.19 -1.48
C CYS A 226 5.29 -9.22 -2.39
N THR A 227 5.27 -8.99 -3.71
CA THR A 227 5.76 -9.98 -4.70
C THR A 227 7.08 -9.60 -5.37
N GLU A 228 7.43 -8.32 -5.42
CA GLU A 228 8.74 -7.83 -5.87
C GLU A 228 8.93 -6.44 -5.26
N CYS A 229 9.94 -6.28 -4.39
CA CYS A 229 10.23 -5.00 -3.77
C CYS A 229 11.70 -4.75 -3.46
N THR A 230 12.10 -3.47 -3.41
CA THR A 230 13.45 -3.15 -2.92
C THR A 230 13.44 -3.16 -1.41
N ASP A 231 12.66 -2.27 -0.79
CA ASP A 231 12.62 -2.11 0.67
C ASP A 231 11.21 -2.37 1.20
N LYS A 232 11.08 -3.19 2.25
CA LYS A 232 9.81 -3.41 2.97
C LYS A 232 10.00 -3.24 4.47
N GLU A 233 9.19 -2.37 5.07
CA GLU A 233 9.13 -2.16 6.52
C GLU A 233 7.71 -2.45 7.02
N CYS A 234 7.58 -3.38 7.97
CA CYS A 234 6.32 -3.75 8.61
C CYS A 234 6.44 -3.67 10.13
N THR A 235 5.48 -3.02 10.76
CA THR A 235 5.39 -2.89 12.23
C THR A 235 4.00 -3.31 12.69
N GLU A 236 3.93 -4.12 13.75
CA GLU A 236 2.67 -4.58 14.37
C GLU A 236 1.73 -5.27 13.35
N CYS A 237 2.28 -6.19 12.53
CA CYS A 237 1.52 -6.91 11.50
C CYS A 237 1.20 -8.36 11.92
N THR A 238 0.06 -8.91 11.49
CA THR A 238 -0.22 -10.34 11.79
C THR A 238 0.57 -11.24 10.84
N ASP A 239 0.26 -11.18 9.55
CA ASP A 239 0.84 -12.03 8.51
C ASP A 239 1.63 -11.17 7.51
N VAL A 240 2.93 -11.43 7.37
CA VAL A 240 3.81 -10.71 6.44
C VAL A 240 4.40 -11.69 5.45
N LYS A 241 3.96 -11.60 4.19
CA LYS A 241 4.48 -12.43 3.09
C LYS A 241 5.30 -11.59 2.12
N CYS A 242 6.51 -12.05 1.83
CA CYS A 242 7.41 -11.45 0.86
C CYS A 242 7.83 -12.49 -0.18
N THR A 243 7.76 -12.10 -1.45
CA THR A 243 8.42 -12.78 -2.56
C THR A 243 9.39 -11.79 -3.21
N GLU A 244 10.62 -12.22 -3.51
CA GLU A 244 11.60 -11.43 -4.30
C GLU A 244 11.79 -9.99 -3.78
N CYS A 245 12.04 -9.84 -2.47
CA CYS A 245 12.33 -8.53 -1.87
C CYS A 245 13.79 -8.45 -1.36
N THR A 246 14.43 -7.29 -1.52
CA THR A 246 15.85 -7.09 -1.20
C THR A 246 16.07 -6.83 0.28
N ASP A 247 15.51 -5.76 0.84
CA ASP A 247 15.65 -5.39 2.26
C ASP A 247 14.29 -5.55 2.96
N LYS A 248 14.27 -6.25 4.09
CA LYS A 248 13.04 -6.57 4.83
C LYS A 248 13.22 -6.30 6.31
N GLU A 249 12.43 -5.39 6.87
CA GLU A 249 12.37 -5.11 8.30
C GLU A 249 10.97 -5.44 8.82
N CYS A 250 10.88 -6.35 9.79
CA CYS A 250 9.64 -6.70 10.48
C CYS A 250 9.81 -6.52 11.99
N THR A 251 8.91 -5.76 12.61
CA THR A 251 8.87 -5.56 14.06
C THR A 251 7.51 -5.96 14.61
N GLU A 252 7.49 -6.71 15.72
CA GLU A 252 6.27 -7.11 16.44
C GLU A 252 5.24 -7.84 15.53
N SER A 253 5.71 -8.78 14.69
CA SER A 253 4.86 -9.51 13.73
C SER A 253 4.62 -10.98 14.10
N THR A 254 3.50 -11.58 13.69
CA THR A 254 3.12 -12.93 14.15
C THR A 254 3.56 -14.06 13.22
N ASP A 255 3.39 -13.93 11.91
CA ASP A 255 3.76 -14.92 10.91
C ASP A 255 4.54 -14.20 9.80
N VAL A 256 5.85 -14.43 9.71
CA VAL A 256 6.72 -13.77 8.72
C VAL A 256 7.23 -14.81 7.73
N GLU A 257 6.67 -14.81 6.53
CA GLU A 257 7.09 -15.70 5.44
C GLU A 257 7.88 -14.93 4.37
N CYS A 258 9.17 -15.23 4.30
CA CYS A 258 10.05 -14.76 3.24
C CYS A 258 10.34 -15.93 2.30
N THR A 259 9.82 -15.83 1.07
CA THR A 259 10.05 -16.83 0.03
C THR A 259 10.70 -16.21 -1.18
N ASP A 260 11.50 -16.98 -1.88
CA ASP A 260 12.01 -16.56 -3.18
C ASP A 260 11.70 -17.63 -4.23
N LYS A 261 11.26 -17.23 -5.42
CA LYS A 261 10.79 -18.16 -6.45
C LYS A 261 11.67 -18.18 -7.69
N GLU A 262 12.30 -17.07 -8.08
CA GLU A 262 13.26 -17.04 -9.19
C GLU A 262 14.39 -15.98 -9.02
N CYS A 263 14.74 -15.55 -7.79
CA CYS A 263 15.89 -14.66 -7.56
C CYS A 263 17.26 -15.36 -7.49
N THR A 264 18.33 -14.58 -7.62
CA THR A 264 19.69 -15.01 -7.28
C THR A 264 20.01 -14.89 -5.78
N GLU A 265 19.42 -13.93 -5.06
CA GLU A 265 19.69 -13.58 -3.64
C GLU A 265 18.45 -12.91 -3.00
N CYS A 266 17.91 -13.45 -1.90
CA CYS A 266 17.16 -12.65 -0.91
C CYS A 266 18.21 -12.13 0.08
N ALA A 267 18.41 -10.82 0.18
CA ALA A 267 19.35 -10.23 1.14
C ALA A 267 18.59 -9.72 2.38
N ASP A 268 19.34 -9.33 3.40
CA ASP A 268 18.96 -8.36 4.43
C ASP A 268 17.53 -8.53 5.00
N VAL A 269 17.34 -9.59 5.81
CA VAL A 269 16.09 -9.83 6.55
C VAL A 269 16.31 -9.55 8.04
N GLU A 270 15.72 -8.47 8.55
CA GLU A 270 15.72 -8.09 9.96
C GLU A 270 14.34 -8.34 10.58
N CYS A 271 14.29 -9.16 11.62
CA CYS A 271 13.08 -9.45 12.40
C CYS A 271 13.32 -9.16 13.87
N THR A 272 12.47 -8.33 14.48
CA THR A 272 12.53 -7.98 15.91
C THR A 272 11.19 -8.31 16.58
N GLU A 273 11.22 -9.01 17.71
CA GLU A 273 10.03 -9.37 18.49
C GLU A 273 8.95 -10.12 17.66
N CYS A 274 9.37 -10.97 16.71
CA CYS A 274 8.46 -11.70 15.82
C CYS A 274 8.23 -13.16 16.27
N THR A 275 7.07 -13.72 15.92
CA THR A 275 6.80 -15.16 16.02
C THR A 275 6.77 -15.79 14.63
N ASP A 276 6.89 -17.13 14.56
CA ASP A 276 6.75 -17.94 13.35
C ASP A 276 7.45 -17.32 12.11
N VAL A 277 8.76 -17.16 12.21
CA VAL A 277 9.59 -16.56 11.15
C VAL A 277 10.11 -17.67 10.23
N GLU A 278 9.54 -17.77 9.03
CA GLU A 278 9.95 -18.73 8.00
C GLU A 278 10.68 -18.03 6.84
N CYS A 279 11.96 -18.33 6.70
CA CYS A 279 12.74 -17.99 5.51
C CYS A 279 12.97 -19.27 4.70
N THR A 280 12.16 -19.47 3.66
CA THR A 280 12.25 -20.67 2.84
C THR A 280 12.63 -20.33 1.41
N ASP A 281 13.67 -21.01 0.96
CA ASP A 281 14.03 -21.06 -0.43
C ASP A 281 13.69 -22.45 -0.97
N LYS A 282 13.06 -22.51 -2.15
CA LYS A 282 12.80 -23.78 -2.84
C LYS A 282 13.58 -23.92 -4.14
N GLU A 283 14.00 -22.81 -4.75
CA GLU A 283 14.64 -22.80 -6.07
C GLU A 283 15.72 -21.71 -6.28
N CYS A 284 15.90 -20.76 -5.36
CA CYS A 284 17.04 -19.83 -5.32
C CYS A 284 18.26 -20.50 -4.66
N THR A 285 19.39 -19.79 -4.66
CA THR A 285 20.68 -20.37 -4.26
C THR A 285 21.04 -20.15 -2.80
N GLU A 286 20.72 -18.98 -2.21
CA GLU A 286 21.05 -18.59 -0.81
C GLU A 286 20.16 -17.40 -0.36
N CYS A 287 19.61 -17.43 0.87
CA CYS A 287 19.23 -16.21 1.61
C CYS A 287 20.46 -15.68 2.36
N ALA A 288 20.82 -14.41 2.23
CA ALA A 288 21.95 -13.79 2.92
C ALA A 288 21.49 -12.81 4.00
N ASP A 289 22.31 -12.64 5.05
CA ASP A 289 22.17 -11.59 6.05
C ASP A 289 20.79 -11.60 6.76
N VAL A 290 20.52 -12.69 7.51
CA VAL A 290 19.27 -12.84 8.28
C VAL A 290 19.53 -12.53 9.76
N GLU A 291 19.01 -11.43 10.26
CA GLU A 291 19.08 -11.02 11.67
C GLU A 291 17.71 -11.21 12.36
N CYS A 292 17.70 -11.96 13.47
CA CYS A 292 16.51 -12.15 14.30
C CYS A 292 16.81 -11.81 15.75
N THR A 293 16.04 -10.90 16.33
CA THR A 293 16.16 -10.49 17.74
C THR A 293 14.85 -10.72 18.49
N GLU A 294 14.91 -11.37 19.65
CA GLU A 294 13.76 -11.65 20.52
C GLU A 294 12.61 -12.41 19.81
N CYS A 295 12.95 -13.31 18.88
CA CYS A 295 11.97 -14.05 18.06
C CYS A 295 11.70 -15.48 18.57
N THR A 296 10.54 -16.05 18.19
CA THR A 296 10.21 -17.47 18.45
C THR A 296 9.88 -18.22 17.16
N ASP A 297 10.22 -19.51 17.12
CA ASP A 297 9.94 -20.40 15.97
C ASP A 297 10.58 -19.90 14.66
N VAL A 298 11.89 -19.66 14.68
CA VAL A 298 12.65 -19.18 13.51
C VAL A 298 13.14 -20.36 12.67
N GLU A 299 12.62 -20.53 11.45
CA GLU A 299 13.01 -21.58 10.50
C GLU A 299 13.70 -21.00 9.24
N CYS A 300 14.92 -21.49 8.94
CA CYS A 300 15.64 -21.21 7.70
C CYS A 300 16.09 -22.50 7.02
N THR A 301 15.96 -22.58 5.69
CA THR A 301 16.29 -23.82 4.94
C THR A 301 17.58 -23.76 4.14
N GLU A 302 17.99 -22.60 3.62
CA GLU A 302 19.25 -22.39 2.89
C GLU A 302 19.68 -20.93 3.11
N CYS A 303 20.66 -20.67 4.00
CA CYS A 303 21.06 -19.29 4.33
C CYS A 303 22.54 -19.11 4.66
N THR A 304 23.07 -17.93 4.37
CA THR A 304 24.42 -17.47 4.69
C THR A 304 24.32 -16.27 5.64
N ASP A 305 25.23 -16.15 6.61
CA ASP A 305 25.29 -15.02 7.55
C ASP A 305 23.96 -14.85 8.33
N LYS A 306 23.62 -15.84 9.17
CA LYS A 306 22.43 -15.79 10.03
C LYS A 306 22.79 -15.47 11.47
N GLU A 307 22.25 -14.38 11.99
CA GLU A 307 22.39 -13.97 13.39
C GLU A 307 21.05 -14.13 14.14
N CYS A 308 21.08 -14.78 15.29
CA CYS A 308 19.92 -14.88 16.20
C CYS A 308 20.32 -14.46 17.62
N THR A 309 19.59 -13.51 18.18
CA THR A 309 19.80 -13.01 19.55
C THR A 309 18.52 -13.17 20.35
N GLU A 310 18.62 -13.77 21.54
CA GLU A 310 17.49 -13.95 22.47
C GLU A 310 16.29 -14.72 21.86
N CYS A 311 16.56 -15.68 20.94
CA CYS A 311 15.53 -16.42 20.21
C CYS A 311 15.19 -17.80 20.79
N THR A 312 13.98 -18.31 20.54
CA THR A 312 13.53 -19.67 20.92
C THR A 312 13.15 -20.50 19.69
N ASP A 313 13.40 -21.81 19.73
CA ASP A 313 13.00 -22.77 18.68
C ASP A 313 13.63 -22.50 17.30
N VAL A 314 14.92 -22.15 17.26
CA VAL A 314 15.63 -21.81 16.03
C VAL A 314 16.00 -23.06 15.23
N LYS A 315 15.38 -23.26 14.06
CA LYS A 315 15.66 -24.36 13.12
C LYS A 315 16.38 -23.85 11.88
N CYS A 316 17.43 -24.57 11.49
CA CYS A 316 18.28 -24.23 10.36
C CYS A 316 18.67 -25.50 9.61
N THR A 317 18.45 -25.50 8.30
CA THR A 317 18.95 -26.51 7.36
C THR A 317 19.95 -25.83 6.44
N GLU A 318 21.05 -26.48 6.07
CA GLU A 318 22.01 -26.03 5.06
C GLU A 318 22.41 -24.54 5.18
N CYS A 319 23.09 -24.18 6.28
CA CYS A 319 23.50 -22.79 6.54
C CYS A 319 25.02 -22.60 6.64
N THR A 320 25.51 -21.44 6.25
CA THR A 320 26.92 -21.02 6.45
C THR A 320 26.98 -19.79 7.35
N ASP A 321 27.99 -19.69 8.22
CA ASP A 321 28.23 -18.52 9.07
C ASP A 321 27.00 -18.16 9.94
N LYS A 322 26.68 -19.06 10.90
CA LYS A 322 25.53 -18.88 11.78
C LYS A 322 25.96 -18.50 13.19
N GLU A 323 25.47 -17.37 13.70
CA GLU A 323 25.67 -16.94 15.08
C GLU A 323 24.36 -17.03 15.88
N CYS A 324 24.42 -17.59 17.09
CA CYS A 324 23.32 -17.60 18.05
C CYS A 324 23.80 -17.15 19.42
N THR A 325 23.16 -16.13 19.98
CA THR A 325 23.44 -15.59 21.31
C THR A 325 22.20 -15.66 22.18
N GLU A 326 22.31 -16.19 23.39
CA GLU A 326 21.21 -16.28 24.37
C GLU A 326 19.96 -17.03 23.84
N CYS A 327 20.14 -18.03 22.97
CA CYS A 327 19.03 -18.77 22.34
C CYS A 327 18.71 -20.12 23.01
N THR A 328 17.48 -20.60 22.86
CA THR A 328 17.05 -21.95 23.32
C THR A 328 16.47 -22.81 22.20
N ASP A 329 16.64 -24.13 22.30
CA ASP A 329 16.14 -25.11 21.33
C ASP A 329 16.69 -24.87 19.90
N VAL A 330 18.02 -24.72 19.80
CA VAL A 330 18.70 -24.43 18.53
C VAL A 330 19.03 -25.72 17.78
N LYS A 331 18.38 -25.95 16.64
CA LYS A 331 18.60 -27.10 15.77
C LYS A 331 19.18 -26.72 14.42
N CYS A 332 20.34 -27.29 14.10
CA CYS A 332 21.08 -27.06 12.86
C CYS A 332 21.41 -28.39 12.20
N THR A 333 21.08 -28.53 10.91
CA THR A 333 21.46 -29.69 10.10
C THR A 333 22.21 -29.25 8.86
N GLU A 334 23.37 -29.85 8.62
CA GLU A 334 24.22 -29.55 7.45
C GLU A 334 24.72 -28.09 7.41
N CYS A 335 24.96 -27.49 8.59
CA CYS A 335 25.53 -26.14 8.70
C CYS A 335 27.05 -26.17 8.88
N THR A 336 27.74 -25.14 8.35
CA THR A 336 29.17 -24.87 8.54
C THR A 336 29.40 -23.55 9.25
N ASP A 337 30.53 -23.43 9.98
CA ASP A 337 30.94 -22.19 10.67
C ASP A 337 29.85 -21.60 11.58
N LYS A 338 29.43 -22.40 12.56
CA LYS A 338 28.44 -22.02 13.57
C LYS A 338 29.11 -21.54 14.85
N GLU A 339 28.61 -20.47 15.43
CA GLU A 339 28.93 -20.00 16.77
C GLU A 339 27.68 -19.93 17.66
N CYS A 340 27.73 -20.57 18.82
CA CYS A 340 26.70 -20.45 19.86
C CYS A 340 27.28 -19.89 21.16
N THR A 341 26.68 -18.85 21.71
CA THR A 341 27.06 -18.24 22.99
C THR A 341 25.85 -18.22 23.93
N GLU A 342 26.02 -18.69 25.17
CA GLU A 342 24.97 -18.68 26.20
C GLU A 342 23.66 -19.38 25.79
N CYS A 343 23.74 -20.43 24.96
CA CYS A 343 22.57 -21.14 24.43
C CYS A 343 22.21 -22.43 25.21
N ALA A 344 20.96 -22.88 25.12
CA ALA A 344 20.50 -24.16 25.67
C ALA A 344 19.86 -25.07 24.61
N ASP A 345 19.95 -26.40 24.81
CA ASP A 345 19.35 -27.43 23.96
C ASP A 345 19.78 -27.32 22.49
N VAL A 346 21.11 -27.35 22.27
CA VAL A 346 21.72 -27.13 20.95
C VAL A 346 21.96 -28.46 20.24
N GLU A 347 21.31 -28.70 19.09
CA GLU A 347 21.63 -29.80 18.17
C GLU A 347 22.35 -29.27 16.91
N CYS A 348 23.56 -29.74 16.59
CA CYS A 348 24.31 -29.27 15.40
C CYS A 348 25.22 -30.30 14.74
N THR A 349 25.65 -30.01 13.50
CA THR A 349 26.64 -30.80 12.75
C THR A 349 28.07 -30.29 12.89
N ASP A 350 28.32 -28.97 13.05
CA ASP A 350 29.69 -28.43 13.21
C ASP A 350 29.80 -27.19 14.16
N LYS A 351 31.01 -27.08 14.77
CA LYS A 351 31.72 -26.05 15.59
C LYS A 351 31.04 -25.02 16.54
N GLU A 352 31.77 -23.96 16.94
CA GLU A 352 32.05 -23.44 18.31
C GLU A 352 30.86 -23.19 19.26
N CYS A 353 31.00 -23.58 20.54
CA CYS A 353 30.03 -23.28 21.59
C CYS A 353 30.70 -22.70 22.84
N THR A 354 30.17 -21.61 23.37
CA THR A 354 30.65 -20.96 24.60
C THR A 354 29.51 -20.84 25.60
N GLU A 355 29.72 -21.27 26.84
CA GLU A 355 28.76 -21.15 27.95
C GLU A 355 27.38 -21.79 27.67
N CYS A 356 27.34 -22.86 26.84
CA CYS A 356 26.09 -23.53 26.45
C CYS A 356 25.73 -24.75 27.33
N THR A 357 24.45 -25.13 27.37
CA THR A 357 23.96 -26.32 28.09
C THR A 357 23.21 -27.29 27.18
N ASP A 358 23.30 -28.60 27.46
CA ASP A 358 22.59 -29.65 26.70
C ASP A 358 22.93 -29.63 25.20
N VAL A 359 24.24 -29.68 24.89
CA VAL A 359 24.75 -29.60 23.52
C VAL A 359 24.93 -31.00 22.92
N LYS A 360 24.33 -31.25 21.76
CA LYS A 360 24.43 -32.51 21.02
C LYS A 360 24.95 -32.28 19.61
N CYS A 361 26.13 -32.83 19.33
CA CYS A 361 26.78 -32.69 18.01
C CYS A 361 26.89 -34.02 17.27
N THR A 362 26.55 -34.02 15.98
CA THR A 362 26.65 -35.18 15.09
C THR A 362 27.59 -34.89 13.92
N GLU A 363 28.72 -35.60 13.82
CA GLU A 363 29.73 -35.47 12.73
C GLU A 363 30.52 -34.15 12.70
N CYS A 364 31.27 -33.84 13.77
CA CYS A 364 32.09 -32.61 13.84
C CYS A 364 33.47 -32.79 13.23
N THR A 365 33.86 -31.86 12.35
CA THR A 365 35.20 -31.87 11.74
C THR A 365 36.24 -31.31 12.71
N ASP A 366 35.81 -30.35 13.53
CA ASP A 366 36.67 -29.44 14.27
C ASP A 366 35.81 -28.91 15.42
N LYS A 367 36.20 -29.06 16.70
CA LYS A 367 35.33 -28.73 17.85
C LYS A 367 36.04 -27.87 18.90
N GLU A 368 35.47 -26.70 19.20
CA GLU A 368 35.84 -25.90 20.37
C GLU A 368 34.58 -25.65 21.23
N CYS A 369 34.52 -26.28 22.41
CA CYS A 369 33.48 -25.99 23.41
C CYS A 369 34.13 -25.49 24.70
N THR A 370 33.73 -24.30 25.14
CA THR A 370 34.29 -23.63 26.32
C THR A 370 33.17 -23.40 27.34
N GLU A 371 33.38 -23.80 28.59
CA GLU A 371 32.43 -23.58 29.69
C GLU A 371 31.04 -24.19 29.48
N CYS A 372 30.91 -25.20 28.61
CA CYS A 372 29.66 -25.89 28.32
C CYS A 372 29.38 -27.09 29.26
N THR A 373 28.11 -27.41 29.50
CA THR A 373 27.66 -28.59 30.28
C THR A 373 26.80 -29.55 29.46
N ASP A 374 26.81 -30.84 29.85
CA ASP A 374 26.00 -31.90 29.23
C ASP A 374 26.20 -32.04 27.70
N VAL A 375 27.47 -32.08 27.29
CA VAL A 375 27.86 -32.19 25.87
C VAL A 375 27.93 -33.66 25.41
N GLU A 376 27.10 -34.03 24.43
CA GLU A 376 27.09 -35.33 23.76
C GLU A 376 27.59 -35.21 22.31
N CYS A 377 28.55 -36.05 21.90
CA CYS A 377 29.04 -36.06 20.52
C CYS A 377 29.11 -37.46 19.91
N THR A 378 28.73 -37.56 18.64
CA THR A 378 28.91 -38.78 17.85
C THR A 378 29.75 -38.50 16.61
N GLU A 379 30.92 -39.15 16.52
CA GLU A 379 31.83 -39.14 15.36
C GLU A 379 32.61 -37.81 15.16
N CYS A 380 33.57 -37.50 16.04
CA CYS A 380 34.48 -36.35 15.89
C CYS A 380 35.88 -36.77 15.41
N THR A 381 36.51 -35.97 14.54
CA THR A 381 37.85 -36.26 14.00
C THR A 381 39.00 -35.52 14.68
N ASP A 382 38.76 -34.35 15.29
CA ASP A 382 39.76 -33.55 15.99
C ASP A 382 39.19 -33.02 17.33
N GLU A 383 39.85 -33.33 18.45
CA GLU A 383 39.28 -33.18 19.79
C GLU A 383 40.07 -32.16 20.64
N ALA A 384 39.48 -31.00 20.88
CA ALA A 384 39.93 -29.99 21.83
C ALA A 384 38.80 -29.55 22.79
N CYS A 385 38.10 -30.50 23.42
CA CYS A 385 37.21 -30.17 24.53
C CYS A 385 38.01 -29.96 25.82
N THR A 386 37.96 -28.76 26.39
CA THR A 386 38.65 -28.44 27.65
C THR A 386 37.80 -28.61 28.91
N ASP A 387 36.52 -29.02 28.82
CA ASP A 387 35.59 -28.98 29.97
C ASP A 387 35.05 -30.32 30.53
N LYS A 388 34.52 -30.21 31.75
CA LYS A 388 34.72 -31.12 32.89
C LYS A 388 33.87 -32.40 32.95
N GLU A 389 32.85 -32.58 32.11
CA GLU A 389 31.97 -33.76 32.13
C GLU A 389 31.52 -34.21 30.72
N ALA A 390 32.40 -34.11 29.70
CA ALA A 390 32.11 -34.70 28.39
C ALA A 390 31.91 -36.23 28.51
N ARG A 391 30.76 -36.74 28.06
CA ARG A 391 30.40 -38.16 28.17
C ARG A 391 30.51 -38.83 26.81
N GLU A 392 31.71 -39.31 26.48
CA GLU A 392 31.94 -40.05 25.23
C GLU A 392 31.11 -41.35 25.16
N LEU A 393 30.34 -41.51 24.09
CA LEU A 393 29.73 -42.79 23.68
C LEU A 393 30.64 -43.46 22.65
N GLU A 394 31.68 -44.17 23.12
CA GLU A 394 32.51 -45.04 22.27
C GLU A 394 31.62 -46.05 21.52
N LYS A 395 31.50 -45.92 20.19
CA LYS A 395 30.97 -46.99 19.34
C LYS A 395 31.99 -48.14 19.31
N LEU A 396 31.67 -49.22 20.02
CA LEU A 396 32.27 -50.54 19.84
C LEU A 396 32.13 -50.96 18.36
N GLN A 397 33.22 -50.88 17.59
CA GLN A 397 33.34 -51.54 16.29
C GLN A 397 33.43 -53.06 16.53
N ASP A 398 32.53 -53.83 15.90
CA ASP A 398 32.61 -55.30 15.73
C ASP A 398 32.71 -55.65 14.24
#